data_AF-K1YJV1-F1
#
_entry.id   AF-K1YJV1-F1
#
_cell.length_a   1.000
_cell.length_b   1.000
_cell.length_c   1.000
_cell.angle_alpha   90.00
_cell.angle_beta   90.00
_cell.angle_gamma   90.00
#
_symmetry.space_group_name_H-M   'P 1'
#
loop_
_entity.id
_entity.type
_entity.pdbx_description
1 polymer ?
#
loop_
_entity_poly.entity_id
_entity_poly.type
_entity_poly.pdbx_seq_one_letter_code
_entity_poly.pdbx_strand_id
1 'polypeptide(L)'
;MRTLEQQFTIHHAFPVYFSRNVLRAEDPLLAALLLRGGRKSHKVLCFVDSGVLASYPTLGRQIERYAEVHRNFMELCGPVLPVAGGEKCKSEPHVVESILKQIQEYHLCRHSFVLAIGGGAVLDAVGYG
;
A
#
# COMPACT_ATOMS: atom_id res chain seq x y z
N MET A 1 -42.95 20.88 -15.62
CA MET A 1 -41.58 20.32 -15.66
C MET A 1 -41.42 19.47 -14.40
N ARG A 2 -41.10 18.17 -14.51
CA ARG A 2 -40.95 17.27 -13.36
C ARG A 2 -39.46 17.08 -13.08
N THR A 3 -39.00 17.49 -11.91
CA THR A 3 -37.64 17.27 -11.43
C THR A 3 -37.61 15.99 -10.60
N LEU A 4 -36.68 15.08 -10.89
CA LEU A 4 -36.38 13.91 -10.06
C LEU A 4 -35.12 14.23 -9.26
N GLU A 5 -35.28 14.33 -7.94
CA GLU A 5 -34.18 14.58 -7.03
C GLU A 5 -33.71 13.24 -6.44
N GLN A 6 -32.43 12.93 -6.60
CA GLN A 6 -31.81 11.72 -6.06
C GLN A 6 -30.71 12.12 -5.08
N GLN A 7 -30.73 11.49 -3.91
CA GLN A 7 -29.72 11.66 -2.86
C GLN A 7 -29.28 10.28 -2.37
N PHE A 8 -27.99 10.12 -2.10
CA PHE A 8 -27.42 8.94 -1.44
C PHE A 8 -26.28 9.36 -0.51
N THR A 9 -25.97 8.54 0.49
CA THR A 9 -24.88 8.76 1.46
C THR A 9 -23.88 7.62 1.36
N ILE A 10 -22.59 7.94 1.34
CA ILE A 10 -21.51 6.95 1.42
C ILE A 10 -20.87 7.04 2.81
N HIS A 11 -20.92 5.96 3.57
CA HIS A 11 -20.22 5.84 4.85
C HIS A 11 -18.84 5.21 4.65
N HIS A 12 -17.79 5.92 5.06
CA HIS A 12 -16.42 5.42 5.08
C HIS A 12 -15.94 5.20 6.52
N ALA A 13 -15.42 4.00 6.80
CA ALA A 13 -14.82 3.66 8.08
C ALA A 13 -13.44 3.04 7.85
N PHE A 14 -12.39 3.75 8.26
CA PHE A 14 -11.01 3.30 8.16
C PHE A 14 -10.33 3.45 9.52
N PRO A 15 -9.77 2.37 10.09
CA PRO A 15 -9.10 2.42 11.37
C PRO A 15 -7.71 3.05 11.23
N VAL A 16 -7.25 3.70 12.29
CA VAL A 16 -5.86 4.16 12.41
C VAL A 16 -5.22 3.41 13.57
N TYR A 17 -4.13 2.70 13.30
CA TYR A 17 -3.40 1.94 14.31
C TYR A 17 -2.03 2.57 14.57
N PHE A 18 -1.70 2.76 15.84
CA PHE A 18 -0.36 3.15 16.27
C PHE A 18 0.37 1.92 16.75
N SER A 19 1.51 1.61 16.14
CA SER A 19 2.35 0.46 16.51
C SER A 19 3.83 0.80 16.36
N ARG A 20 4.69 0.00 16.97
CA ARG A 20 6.14 0.02 16.79
C ARG A 20 6.56 -1.32 16.21
N ASN A 21 7.48 -1.29 15.24
CA ASN A 21 8.02 -2.50 14.61
C ASN A 21 6.95 -3.40 13.96
N VAL A 22 5.95 -2.81 13.29
CA VAL A 22 4.84 -3.55 12.64
C VAL A 22 5.30 -4.56 11.57
N LEU A 23 6.51 -4.38 11.03
CA LEU A 23 7.13 -5.29 10.06
C LEU A 23 8.07 -6.32 10.72
N ARG A 24 8.04 -6.43 12.05
CA ARG A 24 8.67 -7.56 12.73
C ARG A 24 7.95 -8.83 12.29
N ALA A 25 8.69 -9.86 11.94
CA ALA A 25 8.16 -11.04 11.26
C ALA A 25 7.06 -11.78 12.05
N GLU A 26 7.02 -11.65 13.38
CA GLU A 26 6.00 -12.27 14.24
C GLU A 26 4.83 -11.34 14.59
N ASP A 27 4.85 -10.06 14.17
CA ASP A 27 3.78 -9.12 14.46
C ASP A 27 2.54 -9.45 13.61
N PRO A 28 1.36 -9.71 14.22
CA PRO A 28 0.20 -10.14 13.45
C PRO A 28 -0.57 -8.98 12.82
N LEU A 29 -0.27 -7.72 13.16
CA LEU A 29 -1.17 -6.59 12.91
C LEU A 29 -1.43 -6.40 11.41
N LEU A 30 -0.39 -6.25 10.60
CA LEU A 30 -0.56 -6.00 9.16
C LEU A 30 -1.25 -7.19 8.47
N ALA A 31 -0.94 -8.42 8.87
CA ALA A 31 -1.57 -9.62 8.33
C ALA A 31 -3.06 -9.69 8.70
N ALA A 32 -3.41 -9.32 9.94
CA ALA A 32 -4.79 -9.25 10.39
C ALA A 32 -5.60 -8.17 9.65
N LEU A 33 -4.97 -7.09 9.20
CA LEU A 33 -5.64 -6.07 8.38
C LEU A 33 -6.01 -6.60 7.00
N LEU A 34 -5.17 -7.43 6.39
CA LEU A 34 -5.45 -8.04 5.08
C LEU A 34 -6.70 -8.94 5.12
N LEU A 35 -7.04 -9.53 6.28
CA LEU A 35 -8.26 -10.34 6.45
C LEU A 35 -9.56 -9.58 6.16
N ARG A 36 -9.54 -8.25 6.17
CA ARG A 36 -10.69 -7.42 5.77
C ARG A 36 -11.04 -7.60 4.29
N GLY A 37 -10.09 -8.02 3.46
CA GLY A 37 -10.30 -8.42 2.07
C GLY A 37 -10.82 -9.85 1.89
N GLY A 38 -10.90 -10.64 2.97
CA GLY A 38 -11.30 -12.05 2.97
C GLY A 38 -10.28 -12.97 3.65
N ARG A 39 -10.68 -14.23 3.87
CA ARG A 39 -9.84 -15.26 4.49
C ARG A 39 -9.02 -16.04 3.45
N LYS A 40 -8.20 -15.33 2.68
CA LYS A 40 -7.28 -15.91 1.68
C LYS A 40 -5.98 -15.13 1.65
N SER A 41 -4.97 -15.67 1.00
CA SER A 41 -3.76 -14.89 0.72
C SER A 41 -4.08 -13.79 -0.29
N HIS A 42 -3.56 -12.59 -0.02
CA HIS A 42 -3.78 -11.42 -0.84
C HIS A 42 -2.48 -10.95 -1.46
N LYS A 43 -2.55 -10.67 -2.76
CA LYS A 43 -1.50 -9.99 -3.51
C LYS A 43 -1.25 -8.60 -2.95
N VAL A 44 -0.01 -8.32 -2.57
CA VAL A 44 0.43 -7.02 -2.06
C VAL A 44 1.57 -6.49 -2.91
N LEU A 45 1.43 -5.26 -3.40
CA LEU A 45 2.52 -4.51 -4.01
C LEU A 45 2.97 -3.42 -3.03
N CYS A 46 4.27 -3.33 -2.77
CA CYS A 46 4.80 -2.41 -1.78
C CYS A 46 5.57 -1.26 -2.42
N PHE A 47 5.17 -0.03 -2.10
CA PHE A 47 5.86 1.19 -2.47
C PHE A 47 6.43 1.84 -1.22
N VAL A 48 7.71 2.21 -1.24
CA VAL A 48 8.40 2.78 -0.09
C VAL A 48 9.15 4.03 -0.49
N ASP A 49 9.04 5.09 0.31
CA ASP A 49 9.82 6.30 0.17
C ASP A 49 11.32 5.99 0.11
N SER A 50 12.01 6.52 -0.91
CA SER A 50 13.44 6.29 -1.12
C SER A 50 14.30 6.78 0.04
N GLY A 51 13.91 7.85 0.74
CA GLY A 51 14.56 8.33 1.95
C GLY A 51 14.39 7.38 3.14
N VAL A 52 13.24 6.70 3.23
CA VAL A 52 13.02 5.64 4.24
C VAL A 52 13.90 4.44 3.94
N LEU A 53 13.96 3.97 2.69
CA LEU A 53 14.86 2.87 2.30
C LEU A 53 16.33 3.20 2.55
N ALA A 54 16.75 4.44 2.27
CA ALA A 54 18.11 4.89 2.54
C ALA A 54 18.43 4.90 4.05
N SER A 55 17.47 5.30 4.87
CA SER A 55 17.63 5.37 6.34
C SER A 55 17.52 4.00 7.01
N TYR A 56 16.77 3.07 6.41
CA TYR A 56 16.56 1.71 6.90
C TYR A 56 16.88 0.68 5.80
N PRO A 57 18.17 0.41 5.50
CA PRO A 57 18.56 -0.46 4.39
C PRO A 57 18.04 -1.90 4.48
N THR A 58 17.70 -2.37 5.68
CA THR A 58 17.16 -3.71 5.91
C THR A 58 15.65 -3.80 5.68
N LEU A 59 14.95 -2.68 5.48
CA LEU A 59 13.49 -2.63 5.43
C LEU A 59 12.90 -3.49 4.30
N GLY A 60 13.51 -3.48 3.11
CA GLY A 60 13.07 -4.33 2.01
C GLY A 60 13.07 -5.81 2.39
N ARG A 61 14.17 -6.28 2.97
CA ARG A 61 14.30 -7.66 3.48
C ARG A 61 13.32 -7.96 4.62
N GLN A 62 13.04 -6.98 5.48
CA GLN A 62 12.04 -7.14 6.55
C GLN A 62 10.63 -7.35 5.98
N ILE A 63 10.26 -6.61 4.93
CA ILE A 63 8.97 -6.76 4.24
C ILE A 63 8.86 -8.14 3.57
N GLU A 64 9.91 -8.56 2.86
CA GLU A 64 9.99 -9.90 2.26
C GLU A 64 9.84 -11.00 3.32
N ARG A 65 10.60 -10.90 4.41
CA ARG A 65 10.54 -11.85 5.52
C ARG A 65 9.17 -11.88 6.19
N TYR A 66 8.55 -10.72 6.37
CA TYR A 66 7.21 -10.61 6.93
C TYR A 66 6.19 -11.34 6.04
N ALA A 67 6.26 -11.12 4.72
CA ALA A 67 5.40 -11.80 3.76
C ALA A 67 5.60 -13.33 3.78
N GLU A 68 6.84 -13.82 3.91
CA GLU A 68 7.13 -15.25 4.04
C GLU A 68 6.47 -15.88 5.27
N VAL A 69 6.61 -15.24 6.45
CA VAL A 69 6.03 -15.73 7.70
C VAL A 69 4.50 -15.70 7.65
N HIS A 70 3.93 -14.68 7.00
CA HIS A 70 2.49 -14.50 6.86
C HIS A 70 1.93 -14.91 5.48
N ARG A 71 2.59 -15.84 4.77
CA ARG A 71 2.24 -16.23 3.38
C ARG A 71 0.80 -16.68 3.15
N ASN A 72 0.15 -17.16 4.20
CA ASN A 72 -1.26 -17.56 4.17
C ASN A 72 -2.22 -16.37 3.99
N PHE A 73 -1.74 -15.14 4.24
CA PHE A 73 -2.52 -13.91 4.19
C PHE A 73 -1.91 -12.86 3.26
N MET A 74 -0.59 -12.87 3.07
CA MET A 74 0.15 -11.90 2.29
C MET A 74 1.04 -12.58 1.24
N GLU A 75 0.82 -12.27 -0.03
CA GLU A 75 1.68 -12.64 -1.15
C GLU A 75 2.32 -11.35 -1.69
N LEU A 76 3.62 -11.15 -1.48
CA LEU A 76 4.32 -10.01 -2.06
C LEU A 76 4.55 -10.26 -3.56
N CYS A 77 3.94 -9.46 -4.43
CA CYS A 77 3.90 -9.73 -5.87
C CYS A 77 5.20 -9.41 -6.62
N GLY A 78 6.13 -8.72 -5.98
CA GLY A 78 7.37 -8.24 -6.60
C GLY A 78 8.31 -7.63 -5.56
N PRO A 79 9.43 -7.04 -5.98
CA PRO A 79 10.33 -6.33 -5.09
C PRO A 79 9.63 -5.12 -4.46
N VAL A 80 10.18 -4.64 -3.36
CA VAL A 80 9.79 -3.35 -2.78
C VAL A 80 10.19 -2.24 -3.74
N LEU A 81 9.21 -1.47 -4.20
CA LEU A 81 9.40 -0.43 -5.22
C LEU A 81 9.70 0.93 -4.55
N PRO A 82 10.85 1.55 -4.82
CA PRO A 82 11.14 2.87 -4.29
C PRO A 82 10.28 3.94 -4.98
N VAL A 83 9.76 4.89 -4.18
CA VAL A 83 9.11 6.10 -4.67
C VAL A 83 9.92 7.29 -4.19
N ALA A 84 10.22 8.24 -5.09
CA ALA A 84 10.92 9.46 -4.70
C ALA A 84 10.09 10.22 -3.65
N GLY A 85 10.66 10.45 -2.46
CA GLY A 85 10.01 11.26 -1.42
C GLY A 85 10.12 12.77 -1.65
N GLY A 86 9.38 13.55 -0.85
CA GLY A 86 9.45 15.02 -0.81
C GLY A 86 8.65 15.73 -1.90
N GLU A 87 8.92 17.02 -2.15
CA GLU A 87 8.20 17.80 -3.18
C GLU A 87 8.39 17.27 -4.61
N LYS A 88 9.43 16.46 -4.84
CA LYS A 88 9.73 15.86 -6.15
C LYS A 88 8.62 14.94 -6.66
N CYS A 89 7.90 14.23 -5.78
CA CYS A 89 6.75 13.43 -6.21
C CYS A 89 5.49 14.26 -6.49
N LYS A 90 5.41 15.51 -6.01
CA LYS A 90 4.29 16.42 -6.29
C LYS A 90 4.46 17.19 -7.59
N SER A 91 5.70 17.35 -8.07
CA SER A 91 6.02 18.11 -9.26
C SER A 91 6.06 17.30 -10.56
N GLU A 92 6.00 15.97 -10.49
CA GLU A 92 6.22 15.08 -11.65
C GLU A 92 5.02 14.15 -11.89
N PRO A 93 4.16 14.43 -12.90
CA PRO A 93 3.04 13.56 -13.28
C PRO A 93 3.43 12.09 -13.51
N HIS A 94 4.70 11.87 -13.92
CA HIS A 94 5.26 10.55 -14.20
C HIS A 94 5.31 9.61 -13.00
N VAL A 95 5.30 10.12 -11.76
CA VAL A 95 5.34 9.25 -10.58
C VAL A 95 4.05 8.43 -10.45
N VAL A 96 2.89 9.08 -10.62
CA VAL A 96 1.58 8.41 -10.58
C VAL A 96 1.45 7.46 -11.76
N GLU A 97 1.83 7.89 -12.97
CA GLU A 97 1.84 7.02 -14.16
C GLU A 97 2.70 5.77 -13.96
N SER A 98 3.87 5.93 -13.34
CA SER A 98 4.76 4.81 -13.02
C SER A 98 4.13 3.88 -11.99
N ILE A 99 3.50 4.39 -10.93
CA ILE A 99 2.81 3.58 -9.91
C ILE A 99 1.68 2.77 -10.58
N LEU A 100 0.84 3.41 -11.39
CA LEU A 100 -0.24 2.75 -12.12
C LEU A 100 0.28 1.67 -13.07
N LYS A 101 1.37 1.96 -13.79
CA LYS A 101 2.03 0.97 -14.65
C LYS A 101 2.49 -0.25 -13.86
N GLN A 102 3.10 -0.05 -12.68
CA GLN A 102 3.53 -1.15 -11.82
C GLN A 102 2.33 -1.95 -11.28
N ILE A 103 1.26 -1.28 -10.82
CA ILE A 103 0.01 -1.95 -10.38
C ILE A 103 -0.56 -2.83 -11.50
N GLN A 104 -0.57 -2.33 -12.73
CA GLN A 104 -1.04 -3.07 -13.91
C GLN A 104 -0.10 -4.25 -14.26
N GLU A 105 1.21 -4.02 -14.24
CA GLU A 105 2.25 -5.00 -14.55
C GLU A 105 2.22 -6.20 -13.57
N TYR A 106 2.00 -5.95 -12.28
CA TYR A 106 1.84 -7.01 -11.27
C TYR A 106 0.41 -7.58 -11.18
N HIS A 107 -0.48 -7.16 -12.09
CA HIS A 107 -1.85 -7.66 -12.21
C HIS A 107 -2.65 -7.56 -10.89
N LEU A 108 -2.55 -6.42 -10.22
CA LEU A 108 -3.37 -6.15 -9.04
C LEU A 108 -4.85 -6.03 -9.46
N CYS A 109 -5.73 -6.53 -8.61
CA CYS A 109 -7.18 -6.47 -8.80
C CYS A 109 -7.88 -5.99 -7.53
N ARG A 110 -9.22 -5.99 -7.54
CA ARG A 110 -10.05 -5.59 -6.38
C ARG A 110 -9.86 -6.42 -5.10
N HIS A 111 -9.12 -7.53 -5.15
CA HIS A 111 -8.75 -8.34 -3.99
C HIS A 111 -7.26 -8.21 -3.63
N SER A 112 -6.53 -7.34 -4.30
CA SER A 112 -5.14 -7.04 -4.02
C SER A 112 -5.06 -5.78 -3.16
N PHE A 113 -3.91 -5.59 -2.51
CA PHE A 113 -3.63 -4.41 -1.70
C PHE A 113 -2.36 -3.72 -2.19
N VAL A 114 -2.32 -2.42 -1.98
CA VAL A 114 -1.10 -1.61 -2.10
C VAL A 114 -0.65 -1.25 -0.69
N LEU A 115 0.62 -1.52 -0.39
CA LEU A 115 1.26 -1.11 0.87
C LEU A 115 2.17 0.08 0.59
N ALA A 116 1.75 1.26 1.02
CA ALA A 116 2.54 2.49 0.92
C ALA A 116 3.24 2.80 2.25
N ILE A 117 4.55 3.04 2.23
CA ILE A 117 5.34 3.42 3.42
C ILE A 117 6.12 4.69 3.10
N GLY A 118 5.84 5.77 3.82
CA GLY A 118 6.51 7.05 3.59
C GLY A 118 5.85 8.21 4.30
N GLY A 119 6.30 9.42 3.98
CA GLY A 119 5.63 10.65 4.40
C GLY A 119 4.39 10.96 3.55
N GLY A 120 3.68 12.04 3.89
CA GLY A 120 2.42 12.41 3.23
C GLY A 120 2.51 12.51 1.71
N ALA A 121 3.61 13.06 1.17
CA ALA A 121 3.76 13.21 -0.29
C ALA A 121 3.81 11.87 -1.05
N VAL A 122 4.42 10.83 -0.46
CA VAL A 122 4.43 9.47 -1.04
C VAL A 122 3.07 8.81 -0.88
N LEU A 123 2.43 8.97 0.29
CA LEU A 123 1.08 8.43 0.52
C LEU A 123 0.05 9.06 -0.42
N ASP A 124 0.14 10.37 -0.68
CA ASP A 124 -0.67 11.08 -1.65
C ASP A 124 -0.45 10.51 -3.05
N ALA A 125 0.81 10.36 -3.50
CA ALA A 125 1.11 9.86 -4.84
C ALA A 125 0.65 8.42 -5.07
N VAL A 126 0.82 7.54 -4.08
CA VAL A 126 0.38 6.14 -4.16
C VAL A 126 -1.14 6.00 -4.02
N GLY A 127 -1.77 6.85 -3.20
CA GLY A 127 -3.21 6.82 -2.94
C GLY A 127 -4.07 7.59 -3.93
N TYR A 128 -3.46 8.40 -4.82
CA TYR A 128 -4.17 9.15 -5.87
C TYR A 128 -4.59 8.26 -7.06
N GLY A 129 -3.84 7.18 -7.31
CA GLY A 129 -4.08 6.26 -8.43
C GLY A 129 -5.31 5.38 -8.29
#